data_AF-A0A848YD12-F1
#
_entry.id   AF-A0A848YD12-F1
#
_cell.length_a   1.000
_cell.length_b   1.000
_cell.length_c   1.000
_cell.angle_alpha   90.00
_cell.angle_beta   90.00
_cell.angle_gamma   90.00
#
_symmetry.space_group_name_H-M   'P 1'
#
loop_
_entity.id
_entity.type
_entity.pdbx_description
1 polymer ?
#
loop_
_entity_poly.entity_id
_entity_poly.type
_entity_poly.pdbx_seq_one_letter_code
_entity_poly.pdbx_strand_id
1 'polypeptide(L)'
;MASLFEAAGMEAEAPRPLADRLRPEHLGEVVGQDHLLGEEGALTRMLDAGRLGSIILWGPPGTGKTTIARLLAGKVDLEFVQLSAIFSGVADLRKAFEAAKQRRMAGQGTLLFVDEIHRFNRAQQDGFLPHVEDGTIVLVGATTENPSFELNPAVLSRAQVLTLKRLDEPALEQLLQRAEAHMGRALPVIDEAREALFALADGDGRYALNLAEELFAAVSEDAEPLDREGLSKIVQRRVPLYDKGQDGHYNLISA
;
A
#
# COMPACT_ATOMS: atom_id res chain seq x y z
N MET A 1 -16.22 -6.96 17.18
CA MET A 1 -17.47 -7.65 16.82
C MET A 1 -17.60 -7.52 15.33
N ALA A 2 -17.49 -8.64 14.60
CA ALA A 2 -17.72 -8.63 13.16
C ALA A 2 -19.13 -8.10 12.89
N SER A 3 -19.29 -7.25 11.89
CA SER A 3 -20.62 -6.78 11.51
C SER A 3 -21.46 -7.98 11.05
N LEU A 4 -22.77 -7.92 11.25
CA LEU A 4 -23.68 -8.98 10.78
C LEU A 4 -23.56 -9.22 9.25
N PHE A 5 -23.00 -8.25 8.52
CA PHE A 5 -22.72 -8.32 7.08
C PHE A 5 -21.42 -9.07 6.75
N GLU A 6 -20.36 -8.94 7.57
CA GLU A 6 -19.11 -9.72 7.44
C GLU A 6 -19.37 -11.21 7.65
N ALA A 7 -20.22 -11.56 8.62
CA ALA A 7 -20.59 -12.95 8.91
C ALA A 7 -21.48 -13.60 7.83
N ALA A 8 -22.15 -12.79 7.02
CA ALA A 8 -23.04 -13.25 5.93
C ALA A 8 -22.32 -13.37 4.57
N GLY A 9 -21.03 -13.03 4.48
CA GLY A 9 -20.26 -13.08 3.24
C GLY A 9 -20.69 -12.05 2.18
N MET A 10 -21.58 -11.11 2.51
CA MET A 10 -22.15 -10.16 1.55
C MET A 10 -21.15 -9.07 1.12
N GLU A 11 -20.08 -8.83 1.89
CA GLU A 11 -18.95 -7.98 1.45
C GLU A 11 -18.11 -8.62 0.34
N ALA A 12 -18.13 -9.95 0.21
CA ALA A 12 -17.39 -10.64 -0.85
C ALA A 12 -18.00 -10.40 -2.24
N GLU A 13 -19.29 -10.06 -2.31
CA GLU A 13 -20.04 -9.77 -3.55
C GLU A 13 -19.97 -8.29 -3.97
N ALA A 14 -19.50 -7.39 -3.10
CA ALA A 14 -19.32 -6.00 -3.47
C ALA A 14 -18.13 -5.85 -4.43
N PRO A 15 -18.26 -5.11 -5.55
CA PRO A 15 -17.17 -4.92 -6.49
C PRO A 15 -15.99 -4.23 -5.80
N ARG A 16 -14.85 -4.91 -5.76
CA ARG A 16 -13.59 -4.39 -5.23
C ARG A 16 -12.69 -3.93 -6.38
N PRO A 17 -11.98 -2.79 -6.24
CA PRO A 17 -11.02 -2.34 -7.24
C PRO A 17 -9.99 -3.43 -7.56
N LEU A 18 -9.52 -3.47 -8.79
CA LEU A 18 -8.56 -4.47 -9.25
C LEU A 18 -7.28 -4.48 -8.41
N ALA A 19 -6.83 -3.29 -7.99
CA ALA A 19 -5.66 -3.14 -7.12
C ALA A 19 -5.82 -3.87 -5.76
N ASP A 20 -7.04 -3.96 -5.23
CA ASP A 20 -7.32 -4.70 -4.00
C ASP A 20 -7.51 -6.20 -4.27
N ARG A 21 -8.10 -6.57 -5.41
CA ARG A 21 -8.27 -7.97 -5.83
C ARG A 21 -6.94 -8.67 -6.13
N LEU A 22 -5.95 -7.94 -6.66
CA LEU A 22 -4.61 -8.44 -7.00
C LEU A 22 -3.59 -8.23 -5.89
N ARG A 23 -4.03 -7.90 -4.68
CA ARG A 23 -3.09 -7.67 -3.58
C ARG A 23 -2.32 -8.97 -3.32
N PRO A 24 -0.98 -8.92 -3.29
CA PRO A 24 -0.13 -10.06 -2.94
C PRO A 24 -0.56 -10.76 -1.65
N GLU A 25 -0.54 -12.10 -1.67
CA GLU A 25 -0.81 -12.98 -0.53
C GLU A 25 0.48 -13.49 0.13
N HIS A 26 1.61 -13.40 -0.58
CA HIS A 26 2.92 -13.82 -0.10
C HIS A 26 3.97 -12.73 -0.31
N LEU A 27 4.99 -12.66 0.56
CA LEU A 27 6.07 -11.65 0.42
C LEU A 27 6.81 -11.76 -0.92
N GLY A 28 7.00 -12.99 -1.43
CA GLY A 28 7.66 -13.23 -2.73
C GLY A 28 6.85 -12.76 -3.94
N GLU A 29 5.58 -12.41 -3.76
CA GLU A 29 4.75 -11.84 -4.82
C GLU A 29 4.85 -10.30 -4.87
N VAL A 30 5.46 -9.66 -3.88
CA VAL A 30 5.63 -8.21 -3.90
C VAL A 30 6.73 -7.86 -4.91
N VAL A 31 6.40 -7.02 -5.89
CA VAL A 31 7.31 -6.64 -6.97
C VAL A 31 8.05 -5.33 -6.67
N GLY A 32 9.25 -5.17 -7.24
CA GLY A 32 10.02 -3.92 -7.24
C GLY A 32 10.63 -3.51 -5.89
N GLN A 33 10.63 -4.41 -4.89
CA GLN A 33 11.19 -4.16 -3.56
C GLN A 33 12.23 -5.21 -3.16
N ASP A 34 12.98 -5.75 -4.12
CA ASP A 34 13.96 -6.83 -3.89
C ASP A 34 15.07 -6.43 -2.91
N HIS A 35 15.41 -5.14 -2.82
CA HIS A 35 16.37 -4.66 -1.81
C HIS A 35 15.87 -4.80 -0.37
N LEU A 36 14.56 -4.96 -0.16
CA LEU A 36 13.95 -5.25 1.14
C LEU A 36 13.55 -6.72 1.29
N LEU A 37 13.03 -7.34 0.22
CA LEU A 37 12.34 -8.63 0.26
C LEU A 37 13.05 -9.76 -0.48
N GLY A 38 14.10 -9.46 -1.26
CA GLY A 38 14.93 -10.47 -1.91
C GLY A 38 15.74 -11.28 -0.91
N GLU A 39 16.55 -12.21 -1.40
CA GLU A 39 17.32 -13.14 -0.55
C GLU A 39 18.21 -12.42 0.47
N GLU A 40 18.86 -11.32 0.06
CA GLU A 40 19.66 -10.46 0.94
C GLU A 40 18.90 -9.19 1.38
N GLY A 41 17.57 -9.23 1.33
CA GLY A 41 16.71 -8.12 1.72
C GLY A 41 16.78 -7.81 3.22
N ALA A 42 16.63 -6.54 3.59
CA ALA A 42 16.60 -6.14 4.99
C ALA A 42 15.47 -6.83 5.78
N LEU A 43 14.27 -6.93 5.21
CA LEU A 43 13.13 -7.62 5.85
C LEU A 43 13.35 -9.12 5.87
N THR A 44 13.90 -9.71 4.80
CA THR A 44 14.22 -11.14 4.74
C THR A 44 15.14 -11.54 5.89
N ARG A 45 16.25 -10.82 6.10
CA ARG A 45 17.15 -11.06 7.24
C ARG A 45 16.47 -10.93 8.61
N MET A 46 15.56 -9.98 8.77
CA MET A 46 14.82 -9.80 10.04
C MET A 46 13.90 -11.00 10.31
N LEU A 47 13.19 -11.46 9.27
CA LEU A 47 12.30 -12.61 9.34
C LEU A 47 13.06 -13.91 9.58
N ASP A 48 14.19 -14.12 8.92
CA ASP A 48 15.04 -15.31 9.10
C ASP A 48 15.64 -15.38 10.52
N ALA A 49 15.91 -14.22 11.12
CA ALA A 49 16.33 -14.12 12.53
C ALA A 49 15.17 -14.36 13.53
N GLY A 50 13.94 -14.58 13.05
CA GLY A 50 12.75 -14.80 13.87
C GLY A 50 12.33 -13.58 14.69
N ARG A 51 12.72 -12.36 14.28
CA ARG A 51 12.47 -11.13 15.03
C ARG A 51 12.00 -10.00 14.11
N LEU A 52 10.72 -9.65 14.22
CA LEU A 52 10.18 -8.43 13.62
C LEU A 52 10.19 -7.30 14.66
N GLY A 53 11.13 -6.37 14.52
CA GLY A 53 11.13 -5.12 15.27
C GLY A 53 10.11 -4.11 14.73
N SER A 54 9.93 -2.98 15.42
CA SER A 54 9.11 -1.90 14.88
C SER A 54 9.79 -1.27 13.65
N ILE A 55 8.99 -0.90 12.65
CA ILE A 55 9.47 -0.43 11.34
C ILE A 55 8.69 0.82 10.91
N ILE A 56 9.37 1.73 10.20
CA ILE A 56 8.72 2.79 9.42
C ILE A 56 8.97 2.53 7.94
N LEU A 57 7.91 2.24 7.20
CA LEU A 57 7.90 2.10 5.75
C LEU A 57 7.77 3.48 5.11
N TRP A 58 8.85 3.97 4.50
CA TRP A 58 8.88 5.27 3.85
C TRP A 58 8.96 5.10 2.34
N GLY A 59 8.00 5.66 1.62
CA GLY A 59 8.10 5.73 0.17
C GLY A 59 6.85 6.27 -0.51
N PRO A 60 6.91 6.50 -1.82
CA PRO A 60 5.80 7.02 -2.63
C PRO A 60 4.50 6.20 -2.48
N PRO A 61 3.33 6.76 -2.86
CA PRO A 61 2.10 6.00 -2.96
C PRO A 61 2.25 4.81 -3.92
N GLY A 62 1.45 3.75 -3.72
CA GLY A 62 1.42 2.62 -4.65
C GLY A 62 2.61 1.66 -4.62
N THR A 63 3.59 1.88 -3.74
CA THR A 63 4.82 1.06 -3.63
C THR A 63 4.65 -0.22 -2.79
N GLY A 64 3.48 -0.45 -2.20
CA GLY A 64 3.18 -1.68 -1.46
C GLY A 64 3.34 -1.63 0.06
N LYS A 65 3.48 -0.44 0.68
CA LYS A 65 3.63 -0.27 2.14
C LYS A 65 2.61 -1.07 2.96
N THR A 66 1.32 -0.87 2.71
CA THR A 66 0.21 -1.54 3.42
C THR A 66 0.20 -3.05 3.16
N THR A 67 0.50 -3.47 1.92
CA THR A 67 0.60 -4.88 1.55
C THR A 67 1.72 -5.56 2.32
N ILE A 68 2.92 -4.97 2.33
CA ILE A 68 4.09 -5.50 3.06
C ILE A 68 3.77 -5.63 4.54
N ALA A 69 3.18 -4.61 5.17
CA ALA A 69 2.84 -4.67 6.61
C ALA A 69 1.88 -5.83 6.94
N ARG A 70 0.87 -6.06 6.09
CA ARG A 70 -0.08 -7.17 6.25
C ARG A 70 0.60 -8.53 6.11
N LEU A 71 1.44 -8.68 5.09
CA LEU A 71 2.18 -9.92 4.84
C LEU A 71 3.19 -10.22 5.93
N LEU A 72 3.85 -9.19 6.47
CA LEU A 72 4.74 -9.34 7.62
C LEU A 72 3.98 -9.88 8.84
N ALA A 73 2.80 -9.34 9.15
CA ALA A 73 1.99 -9.82 10.27
C ALA A 73 1.67 -11.32 10.15
N GLY A 74 1.22 -11.77 8.97
CA GLY A 74 0.95 -13.18 8.72
C GLY A 74 2.21 -14.07 8.80
N LYS A 75 3.36 -13.56 8.34
CA LYS A 75 4.62 -14.32 8.36
C LYS A 75 5.16 -14.56 9.77
N VAL A 76 4.91 -13.65 10.72
CA VAL A 76 5.36 -13.76 12.12
C VAL A 76 4.23 -14.07 13.11
N ASP A 77 3.08 -14.54 12.61
CA ASP A 77 1.91 -14.92 13.41
C ASP A 77 1.46 -13.82 14.41
N LEU A 78 1.39 -12.59 13.91
CA LEU A 78 0.85 -11.46 14.65
C LEU A 78 -0.53 -11.09 14.12
N GLU A 79 -1.43 -10.73 15.03
CA GLU A 79 -2.70 -10.14 14.63
C GLU A 79 -2.45 -8.79 13.97
N PHE A 80 -2.97 -8.60 12.76
CA PHE A 80 -2.85 -7.35 12.02
C PHE A 80 -3.97 -6.37 12.43
N VAL A 81 -3.59 -5.23 13.02
CA VAL A 81 -4.51 -4.12 13.31
C VAL A 81 -4.10 -2.91 12.50
N GLN A 82 -5.01 -2.37 11.69
CA GLN A 82 -4.75 -1.20 10.86
C GLN A 82 -5.48 0.03 11.40
N LEU A 83 -4.75 1.14 11.49
CA LEU A 83 -5.27 2.47 11.73
C LEU A 83 -4.79 3.42 10.62
N SER A 84 -5.60 4.43 10.31
CA SER A 84 -5.20 5.55 9.46
C SER A 84 -5.08 6.80 10.33
N ALA A 85 -3.92 7.45 10.34
CA ALA A 85 -3.72 8.67 11.12
C ALA A 85 -4.56 9.87 10.62
N ILE A 86 -5.13 9.77 9.41
CA ILE A 86 -6.07 10.77 8.87
C ILE A 86 -7.42 10.69 9.59
N PHE A 87 -7.90 9.49 9.88
CA PHE A 87 -9.25 9.25 10.41
C PHE A 87 -9.27 8.88 11.90
N SER A 88 -8.12 8.52 12.47
CA SER A 88 -8.02 8.01 13.84
C SER A 88 -7.67 9.13 14.82
N GLY A 89 -8.34 9.14 15.98
CA GLY A 89 -8.01 10.01 17.10
C GLY A 89 -7.30 9.30 18.24
N VAL A 90 -7.12 10.00 19.35
CA VAL A 90 -6.58 9.43 20.61
C VAL A 90 -7.46 8.30 21.14
N ALA A 91 -8.78 8.37 20.94
CA ALA A 91 -9.71 7.34 21.40
C ALA A 91 -9.50 6.01 20.66
N ASP A 92 -9.26 6.05 19.35
CA ASP A 92 -9.04 4.85 18.53
C ASP A 92 -7.71 4.19 18.86
N LEU A 93 -6.66 5.00 19.07
CA LEU A 93 -5.37 4.52 19.57
C LEU A 93 -5.51 3.79 20.91
N ARG A 94 -6.21 4.39 21.88
CA ARG A 94 -6.45 3.76 23.19
C ARG A 94 -7.19 2.43 23.07
N LYS A 95 -8.22 2.35 22.21
CA LYS A 95 -8.94 1.11 21.95
C LYS A 95 -8.03 0.05 21.33
N ALA A 96 -7.19 0.43 20.37
CA ALA A 96 -6.25 -0.47 19.73
C ALA A 96 -5.22 -1.03 20.72
N PHE A 97 -4.67 -0.18 21.60
CA PHE A 97 -3.74 -0.61 22.64
C PHE A 97 -4.39 -1.54 23.67
N GLU A 98 -5.61 -1.23 24.11
CA GLU A 98 -6.31 -2.10 25.06
C GLU A 98 -6.59 -3.47 24.44
N ALA A 99 -7.07 -3.52 23.19
CA ALA A 99 -7.26 -4.76 22.48
C ALA A 99 -5.94 -5.55 22.32
N ALA A 100 -4.84 -4.87 22.00
CA ALA A 100 -3.52 -5.49 21.90
C ALA A 100 -3.04 -6.09 23.23
N LYS A 101 -3.27 -5.40 24.37
CA LYS A 101 -2.96 -5.93 25.71
C LYS A 101 -3.74 -7.21 26.01
N GLN A 102 -5.04 -7.21 25.73
CA GLN A 102 -5.89 -8.40 25.95
C GLN A 102 -5.41 -9.58 25.09
N ARG A 103 -5.06 -9.35 23.82
CA ARG A 103 -4.47 -10.40 22.96
C ARG A 103 -3.15 -10.92 23.52
N ARG A 104 -2.28 -10.03 23.99
CA ARG A 104 -0.98 -10.41 24.59
C ARG A 104 -1.17 -11.27 25.84
N MET A 105 -2.14 -10.94 26.70
CA MET A 105 -2.50 -11.78 27.86
C MET A 105 -3.00 -13.16 27.45
N ALA A 106 -3.62 -13.28 26.27
CA ALA A 106 -4.05 -14.54 25.67
C ALA A 106 -2.95 -15.25 24.86
N GLY A 107 -1.70 -14.73 24.86
CA GLY A 107 -0.57 -15.31 24.13
C GLY A 107 -0.45 -14.91 22.66
N GLN A 108 -1.28 -13.98 22.18
CA GLN A 108 -1.28 -13.51 20.79
C GLN A 108 -0.64 -12.12 20.68
N GLY A 109 0.40 -11.99 19.85
CA GLY A 109 1.02 -10.69 19.55
C GLY A 109 0.18 -9.84 18.57
N THR A 110 0.42 -8.53 18.54
CA THR A 110 -0.27 -7.59 17.63
C THR A 110 0.74 -6.79 16.82
N LEU A 111 0.57 -6.75 15.50
CA LEU A 111 1.20 -5.79 14.62
C LEU A 111 0.24 -4.62 14.41
N LEU A 112 0.59 -3.44 14.94
CA LEU A 112 -0.18 -2.21 14.75
C LEU A 112 0.37 -1.47 13.54
N PHE A 113 -0.36 -1.51 12.44
CA PHE A 113 -0.07 -0.73 11.24
C PHE A 113 -0.73 0.64 11.32
N VAL A 114 0.05 1.70 11.11
CA VAL A 114 -0.43 3.09 11.09
C VAL A 114 -0.10 3.71 9.75
N ASP A 115 -1.13 3.91 8.92
CA ASP A 115 -1.00 4.59 7.64
C ASP A 115 -0.97 6.11 7.82
N GLU A 116 -0.16 6.78 6.99
CA GLU A 116 0.15 8.20 7.07
C GLU A 116 0.54 8.68 8.48
N ILE A 117 1.40 7.91 9.17
CA ILE A 117 1.78 8.14 10.58
C ILE A 117 2.29 9.55 10.86
N HIS A 118 2.83 10.25 9.86
CA HIS A 118 3.25 11.65 9.93
C HIS A 118 2.11 12.63 10.28
N ARG A 119 0.84 12.25 10.07
CA ARG A 119 -0.33 13.08 10.39
C ARG A 119 -0.65 13.14 11.89
N PHE A 120 -0.11 12.22 12.68
CA PHE A 120 -0.26 12.28 14.13
C PHE A 120 0.61 13.36 14.75
N ASN A 121 0.04 14.10 15.71
CA ASN A 121 0.80 15.06 16.48
C ASN A 121 1.79 14.36 17.43
N ARG A 122 2.74 15.12 18.00
CA ARG A 122 3.78 14.58 18.89
C ARG A 122 3.22 13.77 20.06
N ALA A 123 2.16 14.24 20.71
CA ALA A 123 1.59 13.54 21.86
C ALA A 123 0.95 12.19 21.45
N GLN A 124 0.35 12.11 20.26
CA GLN A 124 -0.15 10.85 19.70
C GLN A 124 1.00 9.90 19.34
N GLN A 125 2.10 10.42 18.78
CA GLN A 125 3.30 9.63 18.48
C GLN A 125 3.98 9.11 19.77
N ASP A 126 4.11 9.95 20.80
CA ASP A 126 4.64 9.55 22.12
C ASP A 126 3.77 8.45 22.76
N GLY A 127 2.47 8.44 22.47
CA GLY A 127 1.52 7.44 22.94
C GLY A 127 1.85 6.00 22.51
N PHE A 128 2.62 5.79 21.43
CA PHE A 128 3.04 4.45 21.02
C PHE A 128 4.14 3.87 21.91
N LEU A 129 5.00 4.72 22.50
CA LEU A 129 6.28 4.31 23.08
C LEU A 129 6.14 3.25 24.18
N PRO A 130 5.24 3.41 25.18
CA PRO A 130 5.11 2.40 26.24
C PRO A 130 4.74 1.02 25.70
N HIS A 131 3.91 0.98 24.64
CA HIS A 131 3.39 -0.25 24.05
C HIS A 131 4.37 -0.92 23.09
N VAL A 132 5.29 -0.15 22.50
CA VAL A 132 6.42 -0.67 21.73
C VAL A 132 7.48 -1.24 22.69
N GLU A 133 7.76 -0.56 23.79
CA GLU A 133 8.80 -0.95 24.76
C GLU A 133 8.43 -2.21 25.55
N ASP A 134 7.17 -2.35 25.97
CA ASP A 134 6.70 -3.52 26.72
C ASP A 134 6.31 -4.72 25.82
N GLY A 135 6.38 -4.53 24.50
CA GLY A 135 6.04 -5.52 23.48
C GLY A 135 4.54 -5.75 23.28
N THR A 136 3.67 -4.89 23.80
CA THR A 136 2.22 -4.92 23.53
C THR A 136 1.93 -4.88 22.04
N ILE A 137 2.68 -4.08 21.29
CA ILE A 137 2.59 -3.99 19.84
C ILE A 137 3.98 -4.08 19.18
N VAL A 138 3.98 -4.59 17.96
CA VAL A 138 5.01 -4.29 16.95
C VAL A 138 4.45 -3.19 16.07
N LEU A 139 5.07 -2.01 16.08
CA LEU A 139 4.60 -0.86 15.30
C LEU A 139 5.12 -0.95 13.86
N VAL A 140 4.23 -0.82 12.88
CA VAL A 140 4.60 -0.56 11.48
C VAL A 140 3.96 0.74 11.03
N GLY A 141 4.73 1.82 10.96
CA GLY A 141 4.27 3.09 10.42
C GLY A 141 4.48 3.16 8.90
N ALA A 142 3.56 3.77 8.15
CA ALA A 142 3.74 4.09 6.75
C ALA A 142 3.64 5.59 6.51
N THR A 143 4.52 6.13 5.65
CA THR A 143 4.53 7.55 5.30
C THR A 143 5.08 7.79 3.91
N THR A 144 4.55 8.80 3.21
CA THR A 144 5.15 9.38 2.01
C THR A 144 6.16 10.48 2.34
N GLU A 145 5.95 11.18 3.46
CA GLU A 145 6.80 12.26 3.94
C GLU A 145 8.07 11.72 4.61
N ASN A 146 9.13 12.53 4.58
CA ASN A 146 10.42 12.17 5.15
C ASN A 146 10.31 11.97 6.69
N PRO A 147 10.56 10.75 7.20
CA PRO A 147 10.40 10.44 8.61
C PRO A 147 11.23 11.30 9.56
N SER A 148 12.41 11.77 9.14
CA SER A 148 13.31 12.53 10.03
C SER A 148 12.76 13.91 10.42
N PHE A 149 11.82 14.45 9.64
CA PHE A 149 11.21 15.76 9.89
C PHE A 149 9.85 15.62 10.58
N GLU A 150 9.06 14.62 10.17
CA GLU A 150 7.67 14.48 10.60
C GLU A 150 7.48 13.58 11.82
N LEU A 151 8.40 12.65 12.08
CA LEU A 151 8.32 11.74 13.22
C LEU A 151 9.22 12.20 14.36
N ASN A 152 8.74 12.00 15.58
CA ASN A 152 9.52 12.32 16.76
C ASN A 152 10.78 11.41 16.84
N PRO A 153 11.88 11.90 17.45
CA PRO A 153 13.08 11.09 17.63
C PRO A 153 12.88 9.84 18.50
N ALA A 154 11.88 9.85 19.38
CA ALA A 154 11.61 8.74 20.30
C ALA A 154 11.07 7.50 19.58
N VAL A 155 10.20 7.67 18.58
CA VAL A 155 9.72 6.61 17.69
C VAL A 155 10.84 6.15 16.79
N LEU A 156 11.58 7.08 16.17
CA LEU A 156 12.69 6.74 15.27
C LEU A 156 13.84 6.01 15.96
N SER A 157 14.05 6.21 17.27
CA SER A 157 15.06 5.46 18.02
C SER A 157 14.65 4.01 18.35
N ARG A 158 13.38 3.65 18.15
CA ARG A 158 12.82 2.31 18.43
C ARG A 158 12.33 1.60 17.17
N ALA A 159 12.34 2.27 16.03
CA ALA A 159 11.87 1.73 14.77
C ALA A 159 12.92 1.86 13.66
N GLN A 160 13.06 0.81 12.86
CA GLN A 160 13.94 0.84 11.70
C GLN A 160 13.22 1.51 10.53
N VAL A 161 13.83 2.51 9.92
CA VAL A 161 13.30 3.13 8.69
C VAL A 161 13.71 2.31 7.48
N LEU A 162 12.73 1.85 6.70
CA LEU A 162 12.93 1.10 5.47
C LEU A 162 12.32 1.87 4.30
N THR A 163 13.15 2.19 3.31
CA THR A 163 12.73 2.97 2.14
C THR A 163 12.23 2.05 1.03
N LEU A 164 11.00 2.28 0.58
CA LEU A 164 10.42 1.66 -0.60
C LEU A 164 10.72 2.53 -1.82
N LYS A 165 11.04 1.89 -2.94
CA LYS A 165 11.34 2.56 -4.20
C LYS A 165 10.07 2.65 -5.06
N ARG A 166 10.04 3.62 -5.97
CA ARG A 166 9.07 3.59 -7.09
C ARG A 166 9.26 2.29 -7.86
N LEU A 167 8.16 1.72 -8.35
CA LEU A 167 8.22 0.52 -9.19
C LEU A 167 8.86 0.89 -10.53
N ASP A 168 9.79 0.07 -10.99
CA ASP A 168 10.35 0.17 -12.33
C ASP A 168 9.42 -0.48 -13.36
N GLU A 169 9.70 -0.28 -14.64
CA GLU A 169 8.90 -0.83 -15.73
C GLU A 169 8.76 -2.37 -15.64
N PRO A 170 9.82 -3.16 -15.34
CA PRO A 170 9.66 -4.60 -15.14
C PRO A 170 8.68 -4.97 -14.01
N ALA A 171 8.68 -4.24 -12.88
CA ALA A 171 7.73 -4.48 -11.80
C ALA A 171 6.30 -4.08 -12.20
N LEU A 172 6.12 -2.96 -12.90
CA LEU A 172 4.81 -2.55 -13.42
C LEU A 172 4.28 -3.54 -14.46
N GLU A 173 5.13 -4.03 -15.35
CA GLU A 173 4.78 -5.06 -16.32
C GLU A 173 4.28 -6.34 -15.64
N GLN A 174 4.98 -6.80 -14.60
CA GLN A 174 4.52 -7.95 -13.81
C GLN A 174 3.13 -7.72 -13.17
N LEU A 175 2.83 -6.49 -12.73
CA LEU A 175 1.49 -6.16 -12.22
C LEU A 175 0.44 -6.21 -13.32
N LEU A 176 0.74 -5.68 -14.51
CA LEU A 176 -0.18 -5.74 -15.66
C LEU A 176 -0.42 -7.17 -16.12
N GLN A 177 0.61 -8.01 -16.16
CA GLN A 177 0.45 -9.44 -16.48
C GLN A 177 -0.46 -10.17 -15.50
N ARG A 178 -0.37 -9.85 -14.19
CA ARG A 178 -1.29 -10.40 -13.19
C ARG A 178 -2.72 -9.91 -13.40
N ALA A 179 -2.89 -8.65 -13.81
CA ALA A 179 -4.19 -8.11 -14.19
C ALA A 179 -4.77 -8.83 -15.41
N GLU A 180 -3.99 -9.04 -16.45
CA GLU A 180 -4.38 -9.77 -17.66
C GLU A 180 -4.78 -11.21 -17.34
N ALA A 181 -3.98 -11.91 -16.53
CA ALA A 181 -4.28 -13.26 -16.08
C ALA A 181 -5.57 -13.32 -15.25
N HIS A 182 -5.80 -12.36 -14.35
CA HIS A 182 -7.01 -12.28 -13.53
C HIS A 182 -8.27 -11.97 -14.35
N MET A 183 -8.14 -11.12 -15.37
CA MET A 183 -9.24 -10.75 -16.25
C MET A 183 -9.48 -11.77 -17.37
N GLY A 184 -8.56 -12.72 -17.57
CA GLY A 184 -8.66 -13.75 -18.60
C GLY A 184 -8.43 -13.24 -20.02
N ARG A 185 -7.87 -12.02 -20.18
CA ARG A 185 -7.59 -11.41 -21.48
C ARG A 185 -6.45 -10.41 -21.40
N ALA A 186 -5.79 -10.16 -22.54
CA ALA A 186 -4.75 -9.17 -22.66
C ALA A 186 -5.28 -7.74 -22.44
N LEU A 187 -4.42 -6.86 -21.96
CA LEU A 187 -4.73 -5.44 -21.81
C LEU A 187 -4.94 -4.87 -23.22
N PRO A 188 -6.03 -4.11 -23.48
CA PRO A 188 -6.39 -3.71 -24.85
C PRO A 188 -5.59 -2.48 -25.31
N VAL A 189 -4.27 -2.60 -25.30
CA VAL A 189 -3.30 -1.57 -25.70
C VAL A 189 -2.19 -2.21 -26.52
N ILE A 190 -1.65 -1.48 -27.50
CA ILE A 190 -0.41 -1.84 -28.18
C ILE A 190 0.82 -1.44 -27.34
N ASP A 191 2.01 -1.88 -27.74
CA ASP A 191 3.26 -1.69 -26.99
C ASP A 191 3.54 -0.21 -26.71
N GLU A 192 3.39 0.69 -27.68
CA GLU A 192 3.66 2.12 -27.51
C GLU A 192 2.71 2.80 -26.51
N ALA A 193 1.50 2.26 -26.37
CA ALA A 193 0.50 2.70 -25.39
C ALA A 193 0.76 2.07 -24.01
N ARG A 194 1.25 0.83 -23.96
CA ARG A 194 1.68 0.18 -22.72
C ARG A 194 2.86 0.93 -22.08
N GLU A 195 3.85 1.34 -22.86
CA GLU A 195 4.94 2.22 -22.41
C GLU A 195 4.41 3.57 -21.88
N ALA A 196 3.42 4.16 -22.57
CA ALA A 196 2.79 5.39 -22.11
C ALA A 196 2.06 5.21 -20.78
N LEU A 197 1.43 4.05 -20.55
CA LEU A 197 0.80 3.70 -19.28
C LEU A 197 1.84 3.65 -18.16
N PHE A 198 3.02 3.06 -18.38
CA PHE A 198 4.10 3.07 -17.38
C PHE A 198 4.55 4.49 -17.04
N ALA A 199 4.74 5.34 -18.05
CA ALA A 199 5.09 6.74 -17.85
C ALA A 199 4.02 7.50 -17.05
N LEU A 200 2.72 7.23 -17.32
CA LEU A 200 1.61 7.81 -16.57
C LEU A 200 1.54 7.30 -15.12
N ALA A 201 1.90 6.03 -14.89
CA ALA A 201 1.91 5.45 -13.56
C ALA A 201 3.06 5.95 -12.70
N ASP A 202 4.19 6.34 -13.31
CA ASP A 202 5.35 6.89 -12.61
C ASP A 202 5.78 5.99 -11.43
N GLY A 203 5.69 4.68 -11.60
CA GLY A 203 6.02 3.70 -10.57
C GLY A 203 5.02 3.56 -9.40
N ASP A 204 3.82 4.12 -9.50
CA ASP A 204 2.67 3.81 -8.61
C ASP A 204 1.90 2.59 -9.16
N GLY A 205 2.11 1.42 -8.54
CA GLY A 205 1.47 0.18 -8.97
C GLY A 205 -0.04 0.16 -8.77
N ARG A 206 -0.57 0.86 -7.75
CA ARG A 206 -2.02 0.96 -7.53
C ARG A 206 -2.66 1.79 -8.64
N TYR A 207 -2.03 2.88 -9.05
CA TYR A 207 -2.49 3.70 -10.16
C TYR A 207 -2.44 2.94 -11.48
N ALA A 208 -1.36 2.20 -11.76
CA ALA A 208 -1.25 1.34 -12.94
C ALA A 208 -2.39 0.32 -13.02
N LEU A 209 -2.70 -0.38 -11.92
CA LEU A 209 -3.80 -1.36 -11.86
C LEU A 209 -5.18 -0.70 -12.02
N ASN A 210 -5.36 0.51 -11.49
CA ASN A 210 -6.61 1.27 -11.69
C ASN A 210 -6.79 1.68 -13.15
N LEU A 211 -5.72 2.11 -13.83
CA LEU A 211 -5.76 2.38 -15.26
C LEU A 211 -6.07 1.11 -16.06
N ALA A 212 -5.46 -0.02 -15.71
CA ALA A 212 -5.74 -1.29 -16.35
C ALA A 212 -7.23 -1.68 -16.19
N GLU A 213 -7.78 -1.56 -14.98
CA GLU A 213 -9.20 -1.81 -14.72
C GLU A 213 -10.12 -0.92 -15.57
N GLU A 214 -9.78 0.37 -15.72
CA GLU A 214 -10.51 1.30 -16.56
C GLU A 214 -10.46 0.90 -18.03
N LEU A 215 -9.29 0.50 -18.53
CA LEU A 215 -9.13 0.04 -19.91
C LEU A 215 -9.93 -1.22 -20.19
N PHE A 216 -9.92 -2.18 -19.26
CA PHE A 216 -10.79 -3.36 -19.35
C PHE A 216 -12.28 -2.98 -19.35
N ALA A 217 -12.69 -1.98 -18.57
CA ALA A 217 -14.09 -1.55 -18.56
C ALA A 217 -14.50 -0.78 -19.83
N ALA A 218 -13.60 0.02 -20.38
CA ALA A 218 -13.89 0.94 -21.48
C ALA A 218 -13.79 0.30 -22.87
N VAL A 219 -13.00 -0.77 -23.03
CA VAL A 219 -12.72 -1.41 -24.32
C VAL A 219 -13.28 -2.84 -24.35
N SER A 220 -14.19 -3.08 -25.29
CA SER A 220 -14.76 -4.40 -25.56
C SER A 220 -13.69 -5.37 -26.05
N GLU A 221 -13.89 -6.68 -25.80
CA GLU A 221 -12.94 -7.73 -26.21
C GLU A 221 -12.69 -7.78 -27.73
N ASP A 222 -13.71 -7.46 -28.53
CA ASP A 222 -13.61 -7.47 -29.99
C ASP A 222 -13.07 -6.15 -30.60
N ALA A 223 -12.78 -5.15 -29.78
CA ALA A 223 -12.25 -3.88 -30.27
C ALA A 223 -10.75 -3.97 -30.56
N GLU A 224 -10.29 -3.16 -31.52
CA GLU A 224 -8.86 -3.02 -31.78
C GLU A 224 -8.13 -2.46 -30.54
N PRO A 225 -6.94 -3.00 -30.19
CA PRO A 225 -6.12 -2.46 -29.10
C PRO A 225 -5.79 -0.99 -29.31
N LEU A 226 -5.78 -0.23 -28.21
CA LEU A 226 -5.57 1.21 -28.26
C LEU A 226 -4.09 1.55 -28.51
N ASP A 227 -3.88 2.56 -29.35
CA ASP A 227 -2.62 3.28 -29.43
C ASP A 227 -2.51 4.34 -28.33
N ARG A 228 -1.40 5.10 -28.35
CA ARG A 228 -1.12 6.15 -27.37
C ARG A 228 -2.21 7.24 -27.35
N GLU A 229 -2.79 7.57 -28.50
CA GLU A 229 -3.84 8.58 -28.59
C GLU A 229 -5.15 8.07 -27.99
N GLY A 230 -5.50 6.81 -28.28
CA GLY A 230 -6.64 6.10 -27.71
C GLY A 230 -6.56 6.01 -26.19
N LEU A 231 -5.40 5.62 -25.64
CA LEU A 231 -5.14 5.62 -24.20
C LEU A 231 -5.36 7.02 -23.60
N SER A 232 -4.75 8.05 -24.20
CA SER A 232 -4.85 9.44 -23.72
C SER A 232 -6.30 9.92 -23.66
N LYS A 233 -7.14 9.57 -24.65
CA LYS A 233 -8.58 9.90 -24.65
C LYS A 233 -9.34 9.26 -23.49
N ILE A 234 -8.99 8.05 -23.07
CA ILE A 234 -9.59 7.41 -21.90
C ILE A 234 -9.14 8.12 -20.64
N VAL A 235 -7.83 8.32 -20.45
CA VAL A 235 -7.30 8.99 -19.26
C VAL A 235 -7.83 10.43 -19.12
N GLN A 236 -7.96 11.19 -20.21
CA GLN A 236 -8.46 12.56 -20.18
C GLN A 236 -9.93 12.68 -19.76
N ARG A 237 -10.77 11.65 -19.97
CA ARG A 237 -12.17 11.65 -19.48
C ARG A 237 -12.24 11.76 -17.95
N ARG A 238 -11.15 11.43 -17.25
CA ARG A 238 -11.02 11.52 -15.79
C ARG A 238 -10.73 12.93 -15.28
N VAL A 239 -10.07 13.77 -16.08
CA VAL A 239 -9.58 15.10 -15.65
C VAL A 239 -10.66 16.18 -15.42
N PRO A 240 -11.91 16.16 -15.98
CA PRO A 240 -12.83 17.28 -15.80
C PRO A 240 -13.50 17.40 -14.42
N LEU A 241 -13.27 16.50 -13.47
CA LEU A 241 -13.97 16.50 -12.17
C LEU A 241 -13.07 16.61 -10.93
N TYR A 242 -11.74 16.53 -11.07
CA TYR A 242 -10.81 16.54 -9.92
C TYR A 242 -10.16 17.89 -9.61
N ASP A 243 -10.38 18.93 -10.42
CA ASP A 243 -9.66 20.19 -10.27
C ASP A 243 -10.57 21.36 -9.87
N LYS A 244 -10.99 21.36 -8.59
CA LYS A 244 -11.44 22.57 -7.88
C LYS A 244 -10.99 22.62 -6.42
N GLY A 245 -9.91 21.91 -6.09
CA GLY A 245 -9.45 21.84 -4.71
C GLY A 245 -8.07 21.22 -4.57
N GLN A 246 -7.06 21.88 -5.12
CA GLN A 246 -5.75 22.15 -4.50
C GLN A 246 -4.65 22.25 -5.56
N ASP A 247 -3.82 23.28 -5.36
CA ASP A 247 -2.83 23.79 -6.30
C ASP A 247 -1.85 22.74 -6.84
N GLY A 248 -1.75 22.68 -8.16
CA GLY A 248 -0.73 21.96 -8.92
C GLY A 248 -0.51 22.60 -10.29
N HIS A 249 -0.16 23.88 -10.31
CA HIS A 249 0.11 24.61 -11.55
C HIS A 249 1.38 24.09 -12.28
N TYR A 250 1.14 23.54 -13.49
CA TYR A 250 1.92 23.57 -14.75
C TYR A 250 3.39 23.14 -14.79
N ASN A 251 3.66 22.12 -15.62
CA ASN A 251 4.46 22.29 -16.85
C ASN A 251 4.41 21.02 -17.70
N LEU A 252 3.60 20.99 -18.77
CA LEU A 252 3.76 20.04 -19.88
C LEU A 252 3.04 20.55 -21.14
N ILE A 253 3.59 21.58 -21.81
CA ILE A 253 3.54 21.72 -23.28
C ILE A 253 4.82 22.45 -23.72
N SER A 254 5.78 21.71 -24.27
CA SER A 254 6.79 22.19 -25.23
C SER A 254 7.55 21.01 -25.83
N ALA A 255 7.02 20.45 -26.93
CA ALA A 255 7.72 19.94 -28.11
C ALA A 255 6.67 19.52 -29.15
#